data_AF-A0A7T7RI86-F1
#
_entry.id   AF-A0A7T7RI86-F1
#
_cell.length_a   1.000
_cell.length_b   1.000
_cell.length_c   1.000
_cell.angle_alpha   90.00
_cell.angle_beta   90.00
_cell.angle_gamma   90.00
#
_symmetry.space_group_name_H-M   'P 1'
#
loop_
_entity.id
_entity.type
_entity.pdbx_description
1 polymer ?
#
loop_
_entity_poly.entity_id
_entity_poly.type
_entity_poly.pdbx_seq_one_letter_code
_entity_poly.pdbx_strand_id
1 'polypeptide(L)'
;MSESSNATGRTATKRLLTQNSDLRRIGVFNWTLPAFVIEMPDGSHFNVCPQAGVCAQLCYARVGTYRFKNVRAAHIRNLLLCRDNPEEFERQMTEELTHKRYVGKWIRVHDSGEFFSDEYLLTWLRIMRSSPGVRFYCYTKEISRFRRLVANDPPGNFLWCYSLGGKEDHLIDLSTERHADVFPNVEALIAADYTDQTESDLLSVLSESPLVGIPANRIPHLLKKQGQETFGSLQRARDEKLRAKKARAGQKFALAH
;
A
#
# COMPACT_ATOMS: atom_id res chain seq x y z
N MET A 1 20.49 -34.36 46.14
CA MET A 1 20.38 -32.89 46.26
C MET A 1 20.95 -32.35 44.97
N SER A 2 20.13 -32.15 43.93
CA SER A 2 19.46 -30.88 43.60
C SER A 2 20.52 -29.77 43.40
N GLU A 3 20.65 -29.12 42.25
CA GLU A 3 19.59 -28.41 41.51
C GLU A 3 19.94 -28.21 40.03
N SER A 4 18.88 -28.16 39.24
CA SER A 4 18.80 -27.73 37.86
C SER A 4 19.24 -26.27 37.66
N SER A 5 19.76 -25.94 36.47
CA SER A 5 19.53 -24.61 35.90
C SER A 5 19.30 -24.71 34.39
N ASN A 6 18.01 -24.76 34.05
CA ASN A 6 17.47 -24.48 32.74
C ASN A 6 17.47 -22.95 32.58
N ALA A 7 18.21 -22.42 31.61
CA ALA A 7 18.13 -21.01 31.24
C ALA A 7 17.98 -20.89 29.71
N THR A 8 16.79 -21.25 29.20
CA THR A 8 16.36 -20.87 27.85
C THR A 8 15.89 -19.42 27.88
N GLY A 9 16.84 -18.50 27.74
CA GLY A 9 16.53 -17.10 27.45
C GLY A 9 15.89 -16.99 26.07
N ARG A 10 14.55 -17.01 26.00
CA ARG A 10 13.80 -16.59 24.80
C ARG A 10 14.09 -15.10 24.59
N THR A 11 15.02 -14.78 23.69
CA THR A 11 15.07 -13.47 23.06
C THR A 11 13.69 -13.20 22.46
N ALA A 12 13.00 -12.18 22.98
CA ALA A 12 11.68 -11.82 22.46
C ALA A 12 11.82 -11.56 20.95
N THR A 13 11.16 -12.39 20.14
CA THR A 13 11.18 -12.28 18.69
C THR A 13 10.76 -10.86 18.32
N LYS A 14 11.58 -10.19 17.52
CA LYS A 14 11.32 -8.81 17.14
C LYS A 14 10.01 -8.75 16.36
N ARG A 15 9.06 -7.95 16.85
CA ARG A 15 7.76 -7.78 16.20
C ARG A 15 7.90 -7.18 14.80
N LEU A 16 7.18 -7.77 13.86
CA LEU A 16 7.03 -7.40 12.47
C LEU A 16 6.10 -6.20 12.31
N LEU A 17 4.96 -6.20 13.02
CA LEU A 17 3.95 -5.15 12.90
C LEU A 17 4.29 -3.96 13.79
N THR A 18 4.10 -2.76 13.24
CA THR A 18 4.37 -1.49 13.92
C THR A 18 3.14 -0.59 13.90
N GLN A 19 3.28 0.64 14.41
CA GLN A 19 2.27 1.69 14.31
C GLN A 19 2.97 3.02 14.05
N ASN A 20 2.65 3.67 12.93
CA ASN A 20 2.95 5.10 12.78
C ASN A 20 2.03 5.93 13.69
N SER A 21 2.29 7.23 13.84
CA SER A 21 1.56 8.10 14.77
C SER A 21 0.05 8.15 14.48
N ASP A 22 -0.33 8.13 13.21
CA ASP A 22 -1.72 8.32 12.78
C ASP A 22 -2.52 7.04 13.00
N LEU A 23 -1.97 5.90 12.55
CA LEU A 23 -2.59 4.59 12.75
C LEU A 23 -2.65 4.20 14.23
N ARG A 24 -1.68 4.64 15.04
CA ARG A 24 -1.70 4.41 16.50
C ARG A 24 -2.92 5.06 17.16
N ARG A 25 -3.35 6.24 16.72
CA ARG A 25 -4.50 6.96 17.29
C ARG A 25 -5.81 6.19 17.14
N ILE A 26 -5.95 5.46 16.05
CA ILE A 26 -7.14 4.63 15.74
C ILE A 26 -6.93 3.15 16.07
N GLY A 27 -5.85 2.80 16.77
CA GLY A 27 -5.57 1.43 17.20
C GLY A 27 -5.25 0.45 16.05
N VAL A 28 -4.83 0.95 14.89
CA VAL A 28 -4.43 0.18 13.72
C VAL A 28 -2.94 -0.12 13.76
N PHE A 29 -2.55 -1.34 13.39
CA PHE A 29 -1.17 -1.73 13.13
C PHE A 29 -0.85 -1.68 11.64
N ASN A 30 0.42 -1.52 11.28
CA ASN A 30 0.84 -1.52 9.89
C ASN A 30 1.99 -2.47 9.60
N TRP A 31 1.90 -3.06 8.41
CA TRP A 31 3.03 -3.66 7.72
C TRP A 31 3.57 -2.68 6.68
N THR A 32 4.90 -2.52 6.66
CA THR A 32 5.57 -1.47 5.91
C THR A 32 6.65 -2.02 4.99
N LEU A 33 6.72 -1.48 3.78
CA LEU A 33 7.71 -1.82 2.75
C LEU A 33 8.33 -0.54 2.18
N PRO A 34 9.51 -0.62 1.54
CA PRO A 34 10.07 0.51 0.83
C PRO A 34 9.18 0.87 -0.37
N ALA A 35 9.08 2.15 -0.71
CA ALA A 35 8.20 2.60 -1.80
C ALA A 35 8.96 2.74 -3.12
N PHE A 36 8.30 2.30 -4.21
CA PHE A 36 8.75 2.42 -5.60
C PHE A 36 10.03 1.61 -5.89
N VAL A 37 10.86 2.10 -6.81
CA VAL A 37 12.14 1.49 -7.16
C VAL A 37 13.18 1.86 -6.11
N ILE A 38 13.85 0.84 -5.57
CA ILE A 38 14.95 0.97 -4.63
C ILE A 38 16.20 0.26 -5.12
N GLU A 39 17.34 0.70 -4.60
CA GLU A 39 18.60 -0.04 -4.66
C GLU A 39 18.65 -1.05 -3.50
N MET A 40 18.98 -2.29 -3.84
CA MET A 40 19.11 -3.43 -2.95
C MET A 40 20.52 -3.49 -2.34
N PRO A 41 20.74 -4.24 -1.24
CA PRO A 41 22.07 -4.35 -0.62
C PRO A 41 23.17 -4.89 -1.54
N ASP A 42 22.80 -5.65 -2.58
CA ASP A 42 23.71 -6.19 -3.59
C ASP A 42 23.95 -5.23 -4.77
N GLY A 43 23.40 -4.01 -4.73
CA GLY A 43 23.49 -2.99 -5.78
C GLY A 43 22.48 -3.15 -6.91
N SER A 44 21.67 -4.22 -6.92
CA SER A 44 20.59 -4.38 -7.90
C SER A 44 19.43 -3.41 -7.63
N HIS A 45 18.56 -3.21 -8.61
CA HIS A 45 17.36 -2.39 -8.44
C HIS A 45 16.11 -3.26 -8.40
N PHE A 46 15.24 -3.00 -7.43
CA PHE A 46 13.97 -3.71 -7.28
C PHE A 46 12.79 -2.73 -7.28
N ASN A 47 11.76 -3.02 -8.08
CA ASN A 47 10.54 -2.23 -8.11
C ASN A 47 9.47 -2.81 -7.16
N VAL A 48 9.29 -2.15 -6.02
CA VAL A 48 8.32 -2.58 -5.00
C VAL A 48 6.90 -2.15 -5.35
N CYS A 49 6.72 -1.18 -6.25
CA CYS A 49 5.40 -0.67 -6.65
C CYS A 49 5.23 -0.74 -8.17
N PRO A 50 4.97 -1.95 -8.73
CA PRO A 50 4.95 -2.14 -10.18
C PRO A 50 3.91 -1.27 -10.88
N GLN A 51 2.73 -1.09 -10.27
CA GLN A 51 1.66 -0.25 -10.82
C GLN A 51 1.72 1.23 -10.43
N ALA A 52 2.83 1.71 -9.87
CA ALA A 52 3.00 3.12 -9.56
C ALA A 52 3.01 4.01 -10.82
N GLY A 53 2.08 4.95 -10.90
CA GLY A 53 1.96 5.93 -11.97
C GLY A 53 2.56 7.28 -11.57
N VAL A 54 1.76 8.35 -11.67
CA VAL A 54 2.10 9.69 -11.14
C VAL A 54 2.37 9.66 -9.64
N CYS A 55 1.81 8.70 -8.90
CA CYS A 55 2.08 8.56 -7.47
C CYS A 55 3.58 8.38 -7.16
N ALA A 56 4.37 7.75 -8.05
CA ALA A 56 5.82 7.59 -7.85
C ALA A 56 6.55 8.94 -7.73
N GLN A 57 5.99 9.97 -8.38
CA GLN A 57 6.51 11.32 -8.41
C GLN A 57 6.05 12.21 -7.25
N LEU A 58 5.00 11.78 -6.54
CA LEU A 58 4.32 12.49 -5.44
C LEU A 58 4.32 11.68 -4.13
N CYS A 59 5.12 10.61 -4.05
CA CYS A 59 5.03 9.61 -2.99
C CYS A 59 5.48 10.15 -1.62
N TYR A 60 4.57 10.17 -0.65
CA TYR A 60 4.85 10.57 0.73
C TYR A 60 5.86 9.64 1.42
N ALA A 61 5.86 8.35 1.08
CA ALA A 61 6.79 7.36 1.63
C ALA A 61 8.24 7.47 1.09
N ARG A 62 8.54 8.48 0.25
CA ARG A 62 9.90 8.76 -0.27
C ARG A 62 10.51 10.04 0.30
N VAL A 63 9.82 10.68 1.24
CA VAL A 63 10.21 11.95 1.87
C VAL A 63 10.05 11.88 3.40
N GLY A 64 10.55 12.90 4.10
CA GLY A 64 10.37 13.00 5.55
C GLY A 64 10.93 11.82 6.35
N THR A 65 10.19 11.38 7.36
CA THR A 65 10.57 10.34 8.31
C THR A 65 10.83 8.98 7.67
N TYR A 66 10.19 8.68 6.52
CA TYR A 66 10.46 7.48 5.73
C TYR A 66 11.91 7.38 5.23
N ARG A 67 12.65 8.50 5.21
CA ARG A 67 14.07 8.54 4.83
C ARG A 67 15.03 8.31 6.01
N PHE A 68 14.54 8.27 7.24
CA PHE A 68 15.42 8.06 8.40
C PHE A 68 16.10 6.69 8.32
N LYS A 69 17.39 6.63 8.67
CA LYS A 69 18.22 5.43 8.46
C LYS A 69 17.61 4.18 9.08
N ASN A 70 17.09 4.28 10.31
CA ASN A 70 16.44 3.18 11.02
C ASN A 70 15.11 2.75 10.37
N VAL A 71 14.33 3.70 9.85
CA VAL A 71 13.06 3.44 9.15
C VAL A 71 13.32 2.75 7.81
N ARG A 72 14.23 3.31 7.00
CA ARG A 72 14.66 2.69 5.73
C ARG A 72 15.22 1.28 5.97
N ALA A 73 16.07 1.10 6.98
CA ALA A 73 16.58 -0.23 7.32
C ALA A 73 15.46 -1.20 7.73
N ALA A 74 14.41 -0.75 8.43
CA ALA A 74 13.26 -1.58 8.73
C ALA A 74 12.49 -1.99 7.47
N HIS A 75 12.23 -1.05 6.57
CA HIS A 75 11.58 -1.34 5.28
C HIS A 75 12.38 -2.36 4.46
N ILE A 76 13.69 -2.17 4.31
CA ILE A 76 14.54 -3.11 3.58
C ILE A 76 14.51 -4.50 4.22
N ARG A 77 14.62 -4.61 5.55
CA ARG A 77 14.50 -5.90 6.25
C ARG A 77 13.15 -6.59 5.97
N ASN A 78 12.05 -5.84 6.02
CA ASN A 78 10.72 -6.37 5.75
C ASN A 78 10.59 -6.86 4.31
N LEU A 79 11.13 -6.11 3.34
CA LEU A 79 11.15 -6.52 1.94
C LEU A 79 11.97 -7.79 1.73
N LEU A 80 13.17 -7.87 2.30
CA LEU A 80 14.02 -9.06 2.19
C LEU A 80 13.34 -10.29 2.81
N LEU A 81 12.68 -10.11 3.95
CA LEU A 81 11.91 -11.19 4.59
C LEU A 81 10.80 -11.69 3.67
N CYS A 82 9.91 -10.82 3.19
CA CYS A 82 8.76 -11.28 2.42
C CYS A 82 9.06 -11.63 0.95
N ARG A 83 10.14 -11.08 0.35
CA ARG A 83 10.55 -11.39 -1.02
C ARG A 83 11.42 -12.63 -1.09
N ASP A 84 12.43 -12.73 -0.21
CA ASP A 84 13.46 -13.76 -0.32
C ASP A 84 13.20 -14.97 0.59
N ASN A 85 12.34 -14.80 1.62
CA ASN A 85 11.99 -15.86 2.57
C ASN A 85 10.47 -15.90 2.83
N PRO A 86 9.63 -16.09 1.80
CA PRO A 86 8.17 -15.98 1.90
C PRO A 86 7.55 -16.95 2.91
N GLU A 87 8.07 -18.18 3.02
CA GLU A 87 7.60 -19.16 4.02
C GLU A 87 7.88 -18.71 5.46
N GLU A 88 9.08 -18.16 5.70
CA GLU A 88 9.46 -17.64 7.01
C GLU A 88 8.68 -16.38 7.36
N PHE A 89 8.42 -15.52 6.37
CA PHE A 89 7.53 -14.38 6.52
C PHE A 89 6.12 -14.81 6.94
N GLU A 90 5.54 -15.78 6.24
CA GLU A 90 4.21 -16.34 6.54
C GLU A 90 4.16 -16.91 7.96
N ARG A 91 5.17 -17.71 8.32
CA ARG A 91 5.28 -18.33 9.65
C ARG A 91 5.38 -17.29 10.75
N GLN A 92 6.31 -16.33 10.64
CA GLN A 92 6.51 -15.30 11.66
C GLN A 92 5.31 -14.37 11.80
N MET A 93 4.71 -13.93 10.68
CA MET A 93 3.54 -13.04 10.73
C MET A 93 2.33 -13.76 11.34
N THR A 94 2.07 -15.00 10.94
CA THR A 94 0.96 -15.80 11.51
C THR A 94 1.17 -16.05 13.00
N GLU A 95 2.39 -16.42 13.42
CA GLU A 95 2.74 -16.59 14.84
C GLU A 95 2.54 -15.30 15.63
N GLU A 96 3.01 -14.16 15.12
CA GLU A 96 2.84 -12.87 15.77
C GLU A 96 1.37 -12.49 15.96
N LEU A 97 0.53 -12.73 14.94
CA LEU A 97 -0.89 -12.41 14.95
C LEU A 97 -1.71 -13.20 15.97
N THR A 98 -1.19 -14.33 16.49
CA THR A 98 -1.82 -15.06 17.60
C THR A 98 -1.81 -14.29 18.93
N HIS A 99 -0.94 -13.28 19.07
CA HIS A 99 -0.80 -12.54 20.31
C HIS A 99 -2.06 -11.72 20.62
N LYS A 100 -2.56 -11.79 21.88
CA LYS A 100 -3.79 -11.12 22.37
C LYS A 100 -3.94 -9.62 22.05
N ARG A 101 -2.83 -8.95 21.72
CA ARG A 101 -2.82 -7.52 21.35
C ARG A 101 -3.46 -7.24 19.99
N TYR A 102 -3.53 -8.25 19.12
CA TYR A 102 -4.06 -8.14 17.76
C TYR A 102 -5.52 -8.58 17.66
N VAL A 103 -6.04 -9.28 18.68
CA VAL A 103 -7.44 -9.72 18.72
C VAL A 103 -8.38 -8.53 18.59
N GLY A 104 -9.26 -8.58 17.59
CA GLY A 104 -10.23 -7.52 17.26
C GLY A 104 -9.60 -6.27 16.65
N LYS A 105 -8.30 -6.25 16.37
CA LYS A 105 -7.60 -5.09 15.80
C LYS A 105 -7.57 -5.15 14.28
N TRP A 106 -7.20 -4.01 13.71
CA TRP A 106 -7.04 -3.81 12.28
C TRP A 106 -5.55 -3.72 11.92
N ILE A 107 -5.19 -4.35 10.81
CA ILE A 107 -3.87 -4.27 10.19
C ILE A 107 -4.00 -3.60 8.83
N ARG A 108 -3.31 -2.47 8.64
CA ARG A 108 -3.10 -1.87 7.33
C ARG A 108 -1.96 -2.60 6.63
N VAL A 109 -2.28 -3.31 5.56
CA VAL A 109 -1.29 -3.92 4.67
C VAL A 109 -0.87 -2.87 3.66
N HIS A 110 0.35 -2.39 3.92
CA HIS A 110 1.09 -1.28 3.33
C HIS A 110 0.60 0.11 3.77
N ASP A 111 1.31 0.68 4.75
CA ASP A 111 1.41 2.14 4.89
C ASP A 111 2.43 2.73 3.89
N SER A 112 3.31 1.88 3.35
CA SER A 112 4.18 2.15 2.20
C SER A 112 4.55 0.85 1.48
N GLY A 113 4.93 0.96 0.20
CA GLY A 113 5.13 -0.17 -0.70
C GLY A 113 3.82 -0.67 -1.31
N GLU A 114 3.82 -1.87 -1.89
CA GLU A 114 2.68 -2.43 -2.63
C GLU A 114 2.83 -3.97 -2.77
N PHE A 115 1.79 -4.66 -3.25
CA PHE A 115 1.84 -6.06 -3.64
C PHE A 115 2.66 -6.28 -4.93
N PHE A 116 3.98 -6.39 -4.79
CA PHE A 116 4.93 -6.47 -5.92
C PHE A 116 4.89 -7.78 -6.74
N SER A 117 4.29 -8.86 -6.23
CA SER A 117 4.18 -10.15 -6.93
C SER A 117 2.90 -10.90 -6.57
N ASP A 118 2.51 -11.86 -7.42
CA ASP A 118 1.36 -12.75 -7.18
C ASP A 118 1.61 -13.60 -5.93
N GLU A 119 2.82 -14.17 -5.82
CA GLU A 119 3.25 -14.93 -4.65
C GLU A 119 3.12 -14.13 -3.35
N TYR A 120 3.57 -12.87 -3.34
CA TYR A 120 3.51 -12.05 -2.14
C TYR A 120 2.07 -11.72 -1.72
N LEU A 121 1.18 -11.44 -2.67
CA LEU A 121 -0.24 -11.27 -2.39
C LEU A 121 -0.85 -12.56 -1.85
N LEU A 122 -0.60 -13.71 -2.50
CA LEU A 122 -1.12 -15.01 -2.07
C LEU A 122 -0.64 -15.37 -0.65
N THR A 123 0.60 -15.05 -0.29
CA THR A 123 1.12 -15.21 1.08
C THR A 123 0.31 -14.40 2.08
N TRP A 124 -0.02 -13.14 1.77
CA TRP A 124 -0.92 -12.35 2.62
C TRP A 124 -2.31 -12.95 2.75
N LEU A 125 -2.90 -13.46 1.67
CA LEU A 125 -4.22 -14.09 1.73
C LEU A 125 -4.21 -15.33 2.65
N ARG A 126 -3.13 -16.13 2.65
CA ARG A 126 -2.97 -17.25 3.59
C ARG A 126 -2.85 -16.77 5.03
N ILE A 127 -2.03 -15.75 5.30
CA ILE A 127 -1.90 -15.15 6.63
C ILE A 127 -3.25 -14.66 7.16
N MET A 128 -4.03 -13.98 6.32
CA MET A 128 -5.35 -13.44 6.67
C MET A 128 -6.33 -14.57 7.06
N ARG A 129 -6.39 -15.63 6.25
CA ARG A 129 -7.24 -16.81 6.51
C ARG A 129 -6.84 -17.54 7.80
N SER A 130 -5.55 -17.61 8.09
CA SER A 130 -5.01 -18.22 9.33
C SER A 130 -5.19 -17.33 10.57
N SER A 131 -5.65 -16.08 10.41
CA SER A 131 -5.76 -15.10 11.49
C SER A 131 -7.18 -14.51 11.62
N PRO A 132 -8.22 -15.34 11.83
CA PRO A 132 -9.62 -14.89 11.79
C PRO A 132 -9.99 -13.88 12.90
N GLY A 133 -9.22 -13.83 13.99
CA GLY A 133 -9.41 -12.85 15.07
C GLY A 133 -8.93 -11.44 14.77
N VAL A 134 -8.35 -11.21 13.58
CA VAL A 134 -7.75 -9.94 13.16
C VAL A 134 -8.38 -9.50 11.84
N ARG A 135 -8.56 -8.19 11.65
CA ARG A 135 -9.07 -7.60 10.40
C ARG A 135 -7.95 -6.93 9.62
N PHE A 136 -8.01 -6.99 8.30
CA PHE A 136 -6.99 -6.46 7.41
C PHE A 136 -7.63 -5.49 6.43
N TYR A 137 -6.89 -4.44 6.08
CA TYR A 137 -7.25 -3.59 4.95
C TYR A 137 -6.03 -3.05 4.21
N CYS A 138 -6.21 -2.66 2.96
CA CYS A 138 -5.19 -1.96 2.20
C CYS A 138 -5.78 -0.90 1.27
N TYR A 139 -4.91 0.04 0.89
CA TYR A 139 -5.04 0.73 -0.38
C TYR A 139 -4.17 0.00 -1.40
N THR A 140 -4.62 -0.15 -2.64
CA THR A 140 -3.79 -0.78 -3.68
C THR A 140 -3.99 -0.17 -5.05
N LYS A 141 -2.92 -0.20 -5.86
CA LYS A 141 -2.92 0.12 -7.30
C LYS A 141 -2.83 -1.12 -8.18
N GLU A 142 -2.75 -2.31 -7.60
CA GLU A 142 -2.61 -3.60 -8.30
C GLU A 142 -3.99 -4.15 -8.73
N ILE A 143 -4.73 -3.37 -9.53
CA ILE A 143 -6.14 -3.65 -9.86
C ILE A 143 -6.28 -4.98 -10.60
N SER A 144 -5.47 -5.19 -11.64
CA SER A 144 -5.49 -6.44 -12.41
C SER A 144 -5.14 -7.67 -11.56
N ARG A 145 -4.22 -7.50 -10.59
CA ARG A 145 -3.82 -8.56 -9.66
C ARG A 145 -4.95 -8.91 -8.69
N PHE A 146 -5.59 -7.91 -8.10
CA PHE A 146 -6.71 -8.10 -7.17
C PHE A 146 -7.91 -8.74 -7.85
N ARG A 147 -8.24 -8.33 -9.08
CA ARG A 147 -9.32 -8.97 -9.85
C ARG A 147 -9.03 -10.45 -10.12
N ARG A 148 -7.77 -10.79 -10.42
CA ARG A 148 -7.37 -12.18 -10.70
C ARG A 148 -7.32 -13.06 -9.45
N LEU A 149 -6.83 -12.52 -8.33
CA LEU A 149 -6.43 -13.33 -7.16
C LEU A 149 -7.28 -13.13 -5.89
N VAL A 150 -8.07 -12.06 -5.81
CA VAL A 150 -8.80 -11.68 -4.58
C VAL A 150 -10.30 -11.64 -4.81
N ALA A 151 -10.76 -10.97 -5.87
CA ALA A 151 -12.17 -10.59 -6.03
C ALA A 151 -13.17 -11.76 -5.98
N ASN A 152 -12.76 -12.95 -6.42
CA ASN A 152 -13.63 -14.14 -6.45
C ASN A 152 -13.73 -14.89 -5.11
N ASP A 153 -12.69 -14.80 -4.27
CA ASP A 153 -12.61 -15.55 -3.00
C ASP A 153 -11.78 -14.77 -1.94
N PRO A 154 -12.26 -13.58 -1.53
CA PRO A 154 -11.55 -12.77 -0.55
C PRO A 154 -11.62 -13.42 0.84
N PRO A 155 -10.54 -13.39 1.64
CA PRO A 155 -10.63 -13.72 3.07
C PRO A 155 -11.72 -12.87 3.74
N GLY A 156 -12.60 -13.48 4.53
CA GLY A 156 -13.74 -12.77 5.15
C GLY A 156 -13.36 -11.67 6.15
N ASN A 157 -12.08 -11.56 6.50
CA ASN A 157 -11.49 -10.54 7.37
C ASN A 157 -10.62 -9.52 6.60
N PHE A 158 -10.72 -9.46 5.27
CA PHE A 158 -9.94 -8.56 4.44
C PHE A 158 -10.82 -7.63 3.59
N LEU A 159 -10.58 -6.33 3.69
CA LEU A 159 -11.19 -5.30 2.85
C LEU A 159 -10.10 -4.55 2.06
N TRP A 160 -10.43 -3.94 0.93
CA TRP A 160 -9.48 -3.11 0.20
C TRP A 160 -10.16 -1.92 -0.46
N CYS A 161 -9.36 -0.91 -0.77
CA CYS A 161 -9.77 0.27 -1.52
C CYS A 161 -8.78 0.48 -2.67
N TYR A 162 -9.26 0.58 -3.91
CA TYR A 162 -8.39 0.95 -5.01
C TYR A 162 -7.95 2.41 -4.85
N SER A 163 -6.69 2.73 -5.14
CA SER A 163 -6.19 4.09 -4.98
C SER A 163 -5.73 4.65 -6.32
N LEU A 164 -6.31 5.76 -6.74
CA LEU A 164 -5.96 6.45 -7.98
C LEU A 164 -4.53 7.01 -7.96
N GLY A 165 -4.01 7.32 -9.15
CA GLY A 165 -2.62 7.71 -9.39
C GLY A 165 -1.72 6.57 -9.89
N GLY A 166 -2.30 5.43 -10.28
CA GLY A 166 -1.62 4.22 -10.74
C GLY A 166 -1.71 4.00 -12.25
N LYS A 167 -0.90 3.10 -12.79
CA LYS A 167 -0.90 2.80 -14.24
C LYS A 167 -2.20 2.14 -14.73
N GLU A 168 -2.96 1.56 -13.81
CA GLU A 168 -4.17 0.79 -14.08
C GLU A 168 -5.46 1.53 -13.73
N ASP A 169 -5.42 2.84 -13.43
CA ASP A 169 -6.62 3.62 -13.06
C ASP A 169 -7.78 3.47 -14.08
N HIS A 170 -7.46 3.27 -15.36
CA HIS A 170 -8.43 3.03 -16.44
C HIS A 170 -9.23 1.73 -16.30
N LEU A 171 -8.85 0.83 -15.40
CA LEU A 171 -9.57 -0.40 -15.11
C LEU A 171 -10.70 -0.19 -14.10
N ILE A 172 -10.69 0.89 -13.33
CA ILE A 172 -11.68 1.17 -12.29
C ILE A 172 -12.90 1.87 -12.92
N ASP A 173 -14.09 1.34 -12.67
CA ASP A 173 -15.34 2.05 -12.88
C ASP A 173 -15.55 3.07 -11.75
N LEU A 174 -15.20 4.33 -12.02
CA LEU A 174 -15.29 5.42 -11.05
C LEU A 174 -16.73 5.73 -10.61
N SER A 175 -17.75 5.20 -11.29
CA SER A 175 -19.15 5.42 -10.91
C SER A 175 -19.70 4.39 -9.92
N THR A 176 -19.08 3.22 -9.82
CA THR A 176 -19.60 2.09 -9.02
C THR A 176 -18.58 1.49 -8.06
N GLU A 177 -17.29 1.46 -8.42
CA GLU A 177 -16.25 0.82 -7.63
C GLU A 177 -15.71 1.76 -6.54
N ARG A 178 -15.55 1.22 -5.33
CA ARG A 178 -14.90 1.94 -4.21
C ARG A 178 -13.47 2.30 -4.56
N HIS A 179 -13.13 3.57 -4.42
CA HIS A 179 -11.79 4.06 -4.67
C HIS A 179 -11.43 5.30 -3.85
N ALA A 180 -10.13 5.48 -3.66
CA ALA A 180 -9.55 6.65 -3.04
C ALA A 180 -8.81 7.51 -4.06
N ASP A 181 -8.94 8.83 -3.95
CA ASP A 181 -8.09 9.80 -4.65
C ASP A 181 -7.44 10.77 -3.65
N VAL A 182 -6.33 11.36 -4.06
CA VAL A 182 -5.59 12.36 -3.28
C VAL A 182 -5.88 13.73 -3.85
N PHE A 183 -6.56 14.56 -3.06
CA PHE A 183 -6.99 15.90 -3.42
C PHE A 183 -6.01 16.96 -2.89
N PRO A 184 -5.92 18.14 -3.52
CA PRO A 184 -5.04 19.21 -3.03
C PRO A 184 -5.44 19.72 -1.64
N ASN A 185 -6.72 19.66 -1.29
CA ASN A 185 -7.28 20.09 0.00
C ASN A 185 -8.67 19.47 0.24
N VAL A 186 -9.26 19.76 1.41
CA VAL A 186 -10.57 19.25 1.83
C VAL A 186 -11.71 19.91 1.07
N GLU A 187 -11.56 21.17 0.69
CA GLU A 187 -12.56 21.89 -0.09
C GLU A 187 -12.75 21.23 -1.47
N ALA A 188 -11.65 20.81 -2.10
CA ALA A 188 -11.67 20.15 -3.41
C ALA A 188 -12.27 18.75 -3.37
N LEU A 189 -12.05 17.97 -2.31
CA LEU A 189 -12.66 16.64 -2.19
C LEU A 189 -14.16 16.74 -1.94
N ILE A 190 -14.60 17.71 -1.12
CA ILE A 190 -16.04 17.96 -0.88
C ILE A 190 -16.72 18.42 -2.17
N ALA A 191 -16.09 19.33 -2.92
CA ALA A 191 -16.62 19.82 -4.20
C ALA A 191 -16.73 18.71 -5.27
N ALA A 192 -16.07 17.57 -5.08
CA ALA A 192 -16.11 16.41 -5.95
C ALA A 192 -16.96 15.25 -5.38
N ASP A 193 -17.71 15.48 -4.30
CA ASP A 193 -18.55 14.48 -3.61
C ASP A 193 -17.78 13.31 -2.98
N TYR A 194 -16.48 13.48 -2.69
CA TYR A 194 -15.69 12.50 -1.96
C TYR A 194 -15.84 12.69 -0.45
N THR A 195 -15.84 11.58 0.29
CA THR A 195 -15.87 11.59 1.77
C THR A 195 -14.45 11.71 2.33
N ASP A 196 -14.20 12.71 3.16
CA ASP A 196 -12.90 12.91 3.80
C ASP A 196 -12.58 11.75 4.78
N GLN A 197 -11.45 11.08 4.59
CA GLN A 197 -10.99 10.02 5.49
C GLN A 197 -10.15 10.50 6.69
N THR A 198 -9.86 11.80 6.81
CA THR A 198 -8.87 12.35 7.76
C THR A 198 -9.07 11.93 9.21
N GLU A 199 -10.32 11.76 9.65
CA GLU A 199 -10.63 11.31 11.02
C GLU A 199 -10.11 9.89 11.29
N SER A 200 -10.17 9.00 10.29
CA SER A 200 -9.77 7.60 10.42
C SER A 200 -9.46 6.98 9.06
N ASP A 201 -8.25 6.44 8.91
CA ASP A 201 -7.82 5.71 7.71
C ASP A 201 -8.69 4.49 7.38
N LEU A 202 -9.45 3.97 8.36
CA LEU A 202 -10.43 2.91 8.16
C LEU A 202 -11.63 3.34 7.31
N LEU A 203 -11.91 4.65 7.19
CA LEU A 203 -12.96 5.17 6.32
C LEU A 203 -12.71 4.83 4.85
N SER A 204 -11.48 4.47 4.47
CA SER A 204 -11.19 3.92 3.15
C SER A 204 -12.00 2.69 2.77
N VAL A 205 -12.37 1.87 3.75
CA VAL A 205 -13.09 0.61 3.55
C VAL A 205 -14.39 0.51 4.36
N LEU A 206 -14.58 1.38 5.36
CA LEU A 206 -15.76 1.39 6.23
C LEU A 206 -16.74 2.55 5.98
N SER A 207 -16.37 3.55 5.19
CA SER A 207 -17.32 4.62 4.85
C SER A 207 -18.50 4.09 4.05
N GLU A 208 -19.68 4.67 4.24
CA GLU A 208 -20.87 4.33 3.44
C GLU A 208 -20.66 4.68 1.97
N SER A 209 -20.04 5.84 1.69
CA SER A 209 -19.69 6.25 0.33
C SER A 209 -18.55 5.37 -0.25
N PRO A 210 -18.62 4.96 -1.53
CA PRO A 210 -17.50 4.35 -2.22
C PRO A 210 -16.39 5.35 -2.58
N LEU A 211 -16.66 6.66 -2.53
CA LEU A 211 -15.74 7.73 -2.95
C LEU A 211 -14.95 8.27 -1.75
N VAL A 212 -13.68 7.90 -1.63
CA VAL A 212 -12.83 8.20 -0.47
C VAL A 212 -11.82 9.31 -0.80
N GLY A 213 -11.98 10.47 -0.18
CA GLY A 213 -11.10 11.63 -0.38
C GLY A 213 -9.96 11.65 0.62
N ILE A 214 -8.72 11.77 0.13
CA ILE A 214 -7.53 11.97 0.96
C ILE A 214 -6.99 13.37 0.70
N PRO A 215 -7.03 14.31 1.67
CA PRO A 215 -6.36 15.58 1.49
C PRO A 215 -4.84 15.41 1.47
N ALA A 216 -4.17 16.11 0.58
CA ALA A 216 -2.73 15.99 0.39
C ALA A 216 -1.96 16.37 1.67
N ASN A 217 -0.93 15.57 1.99
CA ASN A 217 -0.02 15.88 3.09
C ASN A 217 0.65 17.24 2.84
N ARG A 218 0.79 18.04 3.90
CA ARG A 218 1.38 19.40 3.85
C ARG A 218 2.90 19.38 3.64
N ILE A 219 3.33 18.92 2.46
CA ILE A 219 4.73 18.81 2.04
C ILE A 219 4.94 19.77 0.88
N PRO A 220 5.59 20.94 1.10
CA PRO A 220 5.55 22.07 0.16
C PRO A 220 5.92 21.74 -1.28
N HIS A 221 7.00 20.98 -1.50
CA HIS A 221 7.46 20.64 -2.84
C HIS A 221 6.55 19.62 -3.54
N LEU A 222 5.83 18.77 -2.79
CA LEU A 222 4.85 17.85 -3.35
C LEU A 222 3.55 18.57 -3.67
N LEU A 223 3.07 19.46 -2.79
CA LEU A 223 1.91 20.32 -3.06
C LEU A 223 2.14 21.19 -4.30
N LYS A 224 3.31 21.82 -4.43
CA LYS A 224 3.69 22.59 -5.62
C LYS A 224 3.63 21.74 -6.90
N LYS A 225 4.02 20.46 -6.81
CA LYS A 225 4.06 19.54 -7.94
C LYS A 225 2.68 18.98 -8.30
N GLN A 226 1.84 18.73 -7.29
CA GLN A 226 0.45 18.31 -7.47
C GLN A 226 -0.40 19.46 -8.04
N GLY A 227 -0.18 20.69 -7.58
CA GLY A 227 -0.97 21.84 -8.01
C GLY A 227 -2.40 21.75 -7.49
N GLN A 228 -3.38 22.02 -8.36
CA GLN A 228 -4.82 21.92 -8.06
C GLN A 228 -5.43 20.58 -8.50
N GLU A 229 -4.59 19.66 -8.97
CA GLU A 229 -5.04 18.40 -9.55
C GLU A 229 -5.13 17.29 -8.49
N THR A 230 -5.96 16.29 -8.77
CA THR A 230 -5.96 15.05 -7.99
C THR A 230 -4.90 14.09 -8.53
N PHE A 231 -4.54 13.06 -7.77
CA PHE A 231 -3.64 12.03 -8.30
C PHE A 231 -4.27 11.31 -9.50
N GLY A 232 -5.57 11.03 -9.45
CA GLY A 232 -6.32 10.45 -10.56
C GLY A 232 -6.32 11.34 -11.80
N SER A 233 -6.55 12.65 -11.67
CA SER A 233 -6.56 13.56 -12.83
C SER A 233 -5.18 13.69 -13.46
N LEU A 234 -4.12 13.80 -12.65
CA LEU A 234 -2.73 13.79 -13.13
C LEU A 234 -2.40 12.50 -13.89
N GLN A 235 -2.88 11.37 -13.41
CA GLN A 235 -2.66 10.08 -14.04
C GLN A 235 -3.38 9.96 -15.38
N ARG A 236 -4.66 10.35 -15.46
CA ARG A 236 -5.41 10.39 -16.72
C ARG A 236 -4.72 11.28 -17.76
N ALA A 237 -4.29 12.48 -17.36
CA ALA A 237 -3.56 13.39 -18.23
C ALA A 237 -2.22 12.81 -18.71
N ARG A 238 -1.51 12.05 -17.85
CA ARG A 238 -0.30 11.32 -18.24
C ARG A 238 -0.61 10.23 -19.27
N ASP A 239 -1.64 9.44 -19.06
CA ASP A 239 -1.99 8.32 -19.95
C ASP A 239 -2.48 8.80 -21.31
N GLU A 240 -3.25 9.90 -21.36
CA GLU A 240 -3.61 10.58 -22.61
C GLU A 240 -2.37 11.02 -23.41
N LYS A 241 -1.40 11.66 -22.75
CA LYS A 241 -0.13 12.05 -23.39
C LYS A 241 0.64 10.84 -23.94
N LEU A 242 0.70 9.74 -23.19
CA LEU A 242 1.37 8.51 -23.63
C LEU A 242 0.65 7.86 -24.82
N ARG A 243 -0.68 7.79 -24.79
CA ARG A 243 -1.50 7.29 -25.91
C ARG A 243 -1.30 8.13 -27.17
N ALA A 244 -1.35 9.45 -27.05
CA ALA A 244 -1.11 10.36 -28.18
C ALA A 244 0.31 10.20 -28.76
N LYS A 245 1.33 10.04 -27.91
CA LYS A 245 2.71 9.79 -28.35
C LYS A 245 2.83 8.46 -29.11
N LYS A 246 2.21 7.39 -28.61
CA LYS A 246 2.22 6.08 -29.26
C LYS A 246 1.50 6.10 -30.60
N ALA A 247 0.35 6.78 -30.69
CA ALA A 247 -0.38 6.95 -31.94
C ALA A 247 0.46 7.68 -33.01
N ARG A 248 1.13 8.78 -32.64
CA ARG A 248 2.05 9.51 -33.54
C ARG A 248 3.23 8.66 -33.99
N ALA A 249 3.82 7.86 -33.10
CA ALA A 249 4.92 6.96 -33.45
C ALA A 249 4.48 5.86 -34.42
N GLY A 250 3.28 5.28 -34.20
CA GLY A 250 2.69 4.29 -35.10
C GLY A 250 2.38 4.86 -36.49
N GLN A 251 1.83 6.08 -36.55
CA GLN A 251 1.60 6.79 -37.82
C GLN A 251 2.91 7.05 -38.58
N LYS A 252 3.98 7.48 -37.88
CA LYS A 252 5.29 7.68 -38.52
C LYS A 252 5.88 6.38 -39.06
N PHE A 253 5.71 5.26 -38.33
CA PHE A 253 6.17 3.96 -38.79
C PHE A 253 5.40 3.50 -40.03
N ALA A 254 4.08 3.63 -40.05
CA ALA A 254 3.22 3.28 -41.19
C ALA A 254 3.37 4.20 -42.41
N LEU A 255 3.95 5.40 -42.25
CA LEU A 255 4.28 6.29 -43.36
C LEU A 255 5.71 6.06 -43.90
N ALA A 256 6.56 5.34 -43.15
CA ALA A 256 7.95 5.06 -43.50
C ALA A 256 8.17 3.65 -44.07
N HIS A 257 7.14 2.80 -44.03
CA HIS A 257 7.10 1.42 -44.51
C HIS A 257 5.78 1.17 -45.24
#